data_AF-A0A821WHP3-F1
#
_entry.id   AF-A0A821WHP3-F1
#
_cell.length_a   1.000
_cell.length_b   1.000
_cell.length_c   1.000
_cell.angle_alpha   90.00
_cell.angle_beta   90.00
_cell.angle_gamma   90.00
#
_symmetry.space_group_name_H-M   'P 1'
#
loop_
_entity.id
_entity.type
_entity.pdbx_description
1 polymer ?
#
loop_
_entity_poly.entity_id
_entity_poly.type
_entity_poly.pdbx_seq_one_letter_code
_entity_poly.pdbx_strand_id
1 'polypeptide(L)'
;MKTPAIQNDFSYYRRIVSRGGLINADLPPGEEPHIGAEVANRMSLFYAQATPMLKVLSEATSQFVNDNQQDLENTTETLSTMAKVCLRMLENP
;
A
#
# COMPACT_ATOMS: atom_id res chain seq x y z
N MET A 1 -3.31 3.89 -10.74
CA MET A 1 -4.29 3.18 -11.59
C MET A 1 -3.89 2.94 -13.05
N LYS A 2 -2.92 3.65 -13.65
CA LYS A 2 -2.60 3.49 -15.10
C LYS A 2 -1.62 2.35 -15.44
N THR A 3 -1.18 1.57 -14.45
CA THR A 3 -0.13 0.56 -14.64
C THR A 3 -0.64 -0.84 -14.23
N PRO A 4 -1.48 -1.48 -15.06
CA PRO A 4 -2.03 -2.81 -14.76
C PRO A 4 -0.95 -3.90 -14.66
N ALA A 5 0.22 -3.68 -15.28
CA ALA A 5 1.36 -4.58 -15.24
C ALA A 5 1.81 -4.91 -13.81
N ILE A 6 1.74 -3.97 -12.86
CA ILE A 6 2.19 -4.20 -11.47
C ILE A 6 1.46 -5.39 -10.83
N GLN A 7 0.13 -5.46 -10.97
CA GLN A 7 -0.65 -6.57 -10.42
C GLN A 7 -0.43 -7.86 -11.22
N ASN A 8 -0.25 -7.75 -12.55
CA ASN A 8 -0.01 -8.90 -13.42
C ASN A 8 1.33 -9.58 -13.09
N ASP A 9 2.41 -8.81 -13.08
CA ASP A 9 3.77 -9.27 -12.83
C ASP A 9 3.88 -9.89 -11.44
N PHE A 10 3.27 -9.25 -10.43
CA PHE A 10 3.27 -9.79 -9.07
C PHE A 10 2.43 -11.08 -8.95
N SER A 11 1.29 -11.16 -9.63
CA SER A 11 0.49 -12.38 -9.68
C SER A 11 1.23 -13.52 -10.39
N TYR A 12 1.97 -13.20 -11.45
CA TYR A 12 2.83 -14.17 -12.15
C TYR A 12 3.94 -14.68 -11.22
N TYR A 13 4.69 -13.78 -10.59
CA TYR A 13 5.72 -14.12 -9.60
C TYR A 13 5.19 -15.10 -8.54
N ARG A 14 4.02 -14.81 -7.94
CA ARG A 14 3.41 -15.68 -6.93
C ARG A 14 3.09 -17.08 -7.44
N ARG A 15 2.64 -17.21 -8.70
CA ARG A 15 2.34 -18.52 -9.32
C ARG A 15 3.60 -19.33 -9.59
N ILE A 16 4.70 -18.68 -9.96
CA ILE A 16 5.98 -19.33 -10.21
C ILE A 16 6.58 -19.85 -8.89
N VAL A 17 6.62 -19.00 -7.86
CA VAL A 17 7.14 -19.37 -6.54
C VAL A 17 6.32 -20.49 -5.90
N SER A 18 4.98 -20.42 -5.96
CA SER A 18 4.12 -21.44 -5.32
C SER A 18 4.15 -22.80 -6.00
N ARG A 19 4.42 -22.86 -7.31
CA ARG A 19 4.56 -24.10 -8.06
C ARG A 19 5.94 -24.76 -7.90
N GLY A 20 6.88 -24.13 -7.20
CA GLY A 20 8.25 -24.62 -7.03
C GLY A 20 9.06 -24.75 -8.34
N GLY A 21 8.51 -24.27 -9.46
CA GLY A 21 9.02 -24.54 -10.79
C GLY A 21 9.70 -23.32 -11.38
N LEU A 22 11.03 -23.42 -11.52
CA LEU A 22 12.03 -22.53 -12.14
C LEU A 22 12.95 -21.79 -11.16
N ILE A 23 12.46 -21.19 -10.06
CA ILE A 23 13.33 -20.39 -9.16
C ILE A 23 14.07 -21.25 -8.12
N ASN A 24 13.47 -22.33 -7.61
CA ASN A 24 14.17 -23.26 -6.71
C ASN A 24 15.27 -24.07 -7.41
N ALA A 25 15.38 -23.99 -8.75
CA ALA A 25 16.46 -24.61 -9.51
C ALA A 25 17.70 -23.70 -9.60
N ASP A 26 17.53 -22.38 -9.51
CA ASP A 26 18.61 -21.38 -9.54
C ASP A 26 18.98 -20.84 -8.14
N LEU A 27 18.13 -21.07 -7.13
CA LEU A 27 18.47 -20.80 -5.73
C LEU A 27 19.48 -21.86 -5.23
N PRO A 28 20.59 -21.45 -4.61
CA PRO A 28 21.51 -22.36 -3.94
C PRO A 28 20.75 -23.30 -2.97
N PRO A 29 21.20 -24.56 -2.81
CA PRO A 29 20.60 -25.48 -1.86
C PRO A 29 20.56 -24.85 -0.46
N GLY A 30 19.36 -24.61 0.07
CA GLY A 30 19.15 -23.99 1.39
C GLY A 30 18.72 -22.52 1.38
N GLU A 31 18.59 -21.87 0.21
CA GLU A 31 18.02 -20.53 0.12
C GLU A 31 16.50 -20.56 -0.13
N GLU A 32 15.76 -19.82 0.70
CA GLU A 32 14.32 -19.63 0.55
C GLU A 32 14.01 -18.48 -0.44
N PRO A 33 12.80 -18.46 -1.04
CA PRO A 33 12.35 -17.31 -1.81
C PRO A 33 12.47 -16.03 -0.99
N HIS A 34 13.01 -14.96 -1.58
CA HIS A 34 13.22 -13.68 -0.89
C HIS A 34 11.95 -13.04 -0.28
N ILE A 35 10.75 -13.50 -0.69
CA ILE A 35 9.47 -13.02 -0.17
C ILE A 35 8.67 -14.21 0.36
N GLY A 36 8.47 -14.25 1.68
CA GLY A 36 7.62 -15.23 2.34
C GLY A 36 6.13 -15.08 1.99
N ALA A 37 5.35 -16.13 2.21
CA ALA A 37 3.93 -16.18 1.84
C ALA A 37 3.07 -15.10 2.53
N GLU A 38 3.38 -14.76 3.79
CA GLU A 38 2.66 -13.74 4.58
C GLU A 38 2.83 -12.34 3.96
N VAL A 39 4.08 -11.92 3.69
CA VAL A 39 4.39 -10.67 3.00
C VAL A 39 3.74 -10.64 1.60
N ALA A 40 3.79 -11.75 0.86
CA ALA A 40 3.19 -11.83 -0.47
C ALA A 40 1.66 -11.64 -0.46
N ASN A 41 0.98 -12.13 0.59
CA ASN A 41 -0.45 -11.91 0.79
C ASN A 41 -0.76 -10.44 1.08
N ARG A 42 0.03 -9.80 1.96
CA ARG A 42 -0.12 -8.37 2.27
C ARG A 42 0.11 -7.48 1.04
N MET A 43 1.14 -7.78 0.25
CA MET A 43 1.41 -7.11 -1.03
C MET A 43 0.25 -7.26 -2.02
N SER A 44 -0.40 -8.43 -2.06
CA SER A 44 -1.55 -8.65 -2.95
C SER A 44 -2.72 -7.75 -2.58
N LEU A 45 -3.05 -7.65 -1.29
CA LEU A 45 -4.10 -6.76 -0.80
C LEU A 45 -3.75 -5.28 -1.02
N PHE A 46 -2.48 -4.92 -0.84
CA PHE A 46 -1.98 -3.57 -1.09
C PHE A 46 -2.17 -3.17 -2.56
N TYR A 47 -1.68 -3.99 -3.51
CA TYR A 47 -1.77 -3.66 -4.93
C TYR A 47 -3.16 -3.81 -5.53
N ALA A 48 -4.08 -4.55 -4.88
CA ALA A 48 -5.49 -4.60 -5.27
C ALA A 48 -6.22 -3.26 -5.09
N GLN A 49 -5.68 -2.34 -4.28
CA GLN A 49 -6.26 -1.02 -4.08
C GLN A 49 -6.00 -0.09 -5.27
N ALA A 50 -6.98 0.74 -5.63
CA ALA A 50 -6.84 1.73 -6.69
C ALA A 50 -5.74 2.77 -6.39
N THR A 51 -5.64 3.17 -5.13
CA THR A 51 -4.65 4.13 -4.59
C THR A 51 -3.98 3.54 -3.33
N PRO A 52 -3.04 2.59 -3.48
CA PRO A 52 -2.49 1.81 -2.37
C PRO A 52 -1.89 2.67 -1.25
N MET A 53 -1.07 3.66 -1.63
CA MET A 53 -0.43 4.56 -0.67
C MET A 53 -1.43 5.44 0.08
N LEU A 54 -2.45 5.96 -0.62
CA LEU A 54 -3.49 6.77 0.02
C LEU A 54 -4.35 5.94 0.98
N LYS A 55 -4.61 4.67 0.65
CA LYS A 55 -5.32 3.75 1.54
C LYS A 55 -4.53 3.52 2.84
N VAL A 56 -3.22 3.28 2.74
CA VAL A 56 -2.34 3.15 3.92
C VAL A 56 -2.31 4.42 4.75
N LEU A 57 -2.18 5.59 4.13
CA LEU A 57 -2.23 6.87 4.86
C LEU A 57 -3.57 7.06 5.57
N SER A 58 -4.68 6.76 4.89
CA SER A 58 -6.02 6.86 5.48
C SER A 58 -6.17 5.93 6.69
N GLU A 59 -5.72 4.68 6.60
CA GLU A 59 -5.75 3.73 7.71
C GLU A 59 -4.86 4.17 8.87
N ALA A 60 -3.66 4.66 8.57
CA ALA A 60 -2.74 5.18 9.58
C ALA A 60 -3.30 6.41 10.30
N THR A 61 -3.96 7.33 9.58
CA THR A 61 -4.64 8.48 10.18
C THR A 61 -5.81 8.03 11.06
N SER A 62 -6.63 7.08 10.61
CA SER A 62 -7.71 6.53 11.44
C SER A 62 -7.17 5.86 12.70
N GLN A 63 -6.08 5.10 12.59
CA GLN A 63 -5.43 4.47 13.73
C GLN A 63 -4.89 5.52 14.71
N PHE A 64 -4.20 6.54 14.21
CA PHE A 64 -3.69 7.64 15.03
C PHE A 64 -4.79 8.29 15.88
N VAL A 65 -5.95 8.59 15.28
CA VAL A 65 -7.07 9.20 15.99
C VAL A 65 -7.73 8.22 16.97
N ASN A 66 -7.82 6.94 16.61
CA ASN A 66 -8.36 5.92 17.53
C ASN A 66 -7.50 5.77 18.79
N ASP A 67 -6.17 5.86 18.63
CA ASP A 67 -5.21 5.79 19.73
C ASP A 67 -5.11 7.13 20.52
N ASN A 68 -5.54 8.24 19.93
CA ASN A 68 -5.48 9.59 20.48
C ASN A 68 -6.81 10.32 20.31
N GLN A 69 -7.87 9.81 20.95
CA GLN A 69 -9.24 10.30 20.74
C GLN A 69 -9.40 11.80 21.00
N GLN A 70 -8.61 12.37 21.92
CA GLN A 70 -8.59 13.81 22.20
C GLN A 70 -8.11 14.66 21.01
N ASP A 71 -7.37 14.08 20.07
CA ASP A 71 -6.79 14.77 18.92
C ASP A 71 -7.64 14.67 17.64
N LEU A 72 -8.86 14.12 17.74
CA LEU A 72 -9.80 14.01 16.61
C LEU A 72 -10.08 15.36 15.96
N GLU A 73 -10.44 16.37 16.76
CA GLU A 73 -10.74 17.72 16.26
C GLU A 73 -9.50 18.36 15.65
N ASN A 74 -8.38 18.36 16.36
CA ASN A 74 -7.09 18.89 15.87
C ASN A 74 -6.69 18.27 14.52
N THR A 75 -6.83 16.94 14.38
CA THR A 75 -6.48 16.21 13.16
C THR A 75 -7.37 16.61 11.99
N THR A 76 -8.68 16.64 12.21
CA THR A 76 -9.65 16.98 11.16
C THR A 76 -9.58 18.43 10.73
N GLU A 77 -9.38 19.36 11.68
CA GLU A 77 -9.22 20.79 11.41
C GLU A 77 -7.93 21.06 10.63
N THR A 78 -6.84 20.38 10.96
CA THR A 78 -5.57 20.50 10.23
C THR A 78 -5.73 20.11 8.76
N LEU A 79 -6.31 18.93 8.50
CA LEU A 79 -6.56 18.46 7.13
C LEU A 79 -7.52 19.38 6.37
N SER A 80 -8.58 19.85 7.04
CA SER A 80 -9.55 20.80 6.47
C SER A 80 -8.90 22.13 6.10
N THR A 81 -8.01 22.65 6.95
CA THR A 81 -7.29 23.90 6.71
C THR A 81 -6.34 23.75 5.52
N MET A 82 -5.58 22.66 5.44
CA MET A 82 -4.73 22.39 4.28
C MET A 82 -5.54 22.33 2.98
N ALA A 83 -6.69 21.64 3.00
CA ALA A 83 -7.57 21.56 1.83
C ALA A 83 -8.11 22.93 1.41
N LYS A 84 -8.53 23.76 2.38
CA LYS A 84 -9.02 25.13 2.12
C LYS A 84 -7.94 26.04 1.57
N VAL A 85 -6.71 25.94 2.05
CA VAL A 85 -5.57 26.72 1.51
C VAL A 85 -5.33 26.33 0.06
N CYS A 86 -5.24 25.03 -0.25
CA CYS A 86 -5.09 24.56 -1.63
C CYS A 86 -6.23 25.03 -2.53
N LEU A 87 -7.49 24.92 -2.07
CA LEU A 87 -8.65 25.38 -2.82
C LEU A 87 -8.57 26.89 -3.11
N ARG A 88 -8.29 27.70 -2.08
CA ARG A 88 -8.20 29.15 -2.22
C ARG A 88 -7.11 29.59 -3.19
N MET A 89 -5.97 28.89 -3.21
CA MET A 89 -4.88 29.13 -4.17
C MET A 89 -5.28 28.77 -5.60
N LEU A 90 -6.10 27.73 -5.80
CA LEU A 90 -6.59 27.35 -7.12
C LEU A 90 -7.70 28.29 -7.62
N GLU A 91 -8.55 28.77 -6.73
CA GLU A 91 -9.64 29.70 -7.04
C GLU A 91 -9.16 31.15 -7.23
N ASN A 92 -8.05 31.52 -6.57
CA ASN A 92 -7.43 32.86 -6.64
C ASN A 92 -5.91 32.73 -6.89
N PRO A 93 -5.49 32.43 -8.13
CA PRO A 93 -4.08 32.24 -8.48
C PRO A 93 -3.23 33.50 -8.37
#